data_AF-A0A8X6IA83-F1
#
_entry.id   AF-A0A8X6IA83-F1
#
_cell.length_a   1.000
_cell.length_b   1.000
_cell.length_c   1.000
_cell.angle_alpha   90.00
_cell.angle_beta   90.00
_cell.angle_gamma   90.00
#
_symmetry.space_group_name_H-M   'P 1'
#
loop_
_entity.id
_entity.type
_entity.pdbx_description
1 polymer ?
#
loop_
_entity_poly.entity_id
_entity_poly.type
_entity_poly.pdbx_seq_one_letter_code
_entity_poly.pdbx_strand_id
1 'polypeptide(L)'
;MNWPDRLVSFVLRLLVLHHLWSCLCSSFILDGSPTSFAQFPRWLAGLNGTLSLKFRTREPNGLLLYTDDGGTYDFFEVKLVEGNARLRFNLGGGTAILSAGKNLHDSHWHTLKITRNAEETILTVDSDVQKRLTAGPDYLFGNATTNSAVFIGGLPEWYGSKLSLLALPSAFFEPR
;
A
#
# COMPACT_ATOMS: atom_id res chain seq x y z
N MET A 1 -14.84 52.43 -4.28
CA MET A 1 -13.36 52.43 -4.35
C MET A 1 -12.99 51.42 -5.43
N ASN A 2 -12.91 51.87 -6.67
CA ASN A 2 -12.81 50.99 -7.84
C ASN A 2 -11.32 50.68 -8.07
N TRP A 3 -10.94 49.43 -7.88
CA TRP A 3 -9.61 48.95 -8.22
C TRP A 3 -9.44 48.97 -9.75
N PRO A 4 -8.27 49.37 -10.29
CA PRO A 4 -8.05 49.33 -11.72
C PRO A 4 -8.02 47.87 -12.21
N ASP A 5 -8.80 47.54 -13.24
CA ASP A 5 -9.02 46.19 -13.78
C ASP A 5 -7.74 45.40 -14.05
N ARG A 6 -6.62 46.10 -14.30
CA ARG A 6 -5.30 45.50 -14.53
C ARG A 6 -4.70 44.87 -13.27
N LEU A 7 -4.91 45.44 -12.08
CA LEU A 7 -4.43 44.86 -10.81
C LEU A 7 -5.25 43.62 -10.42
N VAL A 8 -6.57 43.66 -10.63
CA VAL A 8 -7.45 42.51 -10.37
C VAL A 8 -7.09 41.33 -11.29
N SER A 9 -6.85 41.59 -12.58
CA SER A 9 -6.41 40.57 -13.55
C SER A 9 -5.04 39.98 -13.22
N PHE A 10 -4.10 40.80 -12.75
CA PHE A 10 -2.76 40.34 -12.37
C PHE A 10 -2.78 39.46 -11.11
N VAL A 11 -3.55 39.86 -10.09
CA VAL A 11 -3.72 39.07 -8.85
C VAL A 11 -4.47 37.77 -9.12
N LEU A 12 -5.51 37.77 -9.97
CA LEU A 12 -6.19 36.53 -10.38
C LEU A 12 -5.25 35.59 -11.14
N ARG A 13 -4.42 36.10 -12.04
CA ARG A 13 -3.43 35.28 -12.78
C ARG A 13 -2.38 34.68 -11.85
N LEU A 14 -1.92 35.43 -10.84
CA LEU A 14 -0.96 34.94 -9.85
C LEU A 14 -1.58 33.85 -8.95
N LEU A 15 -2.84 34.01 -8.54
CA LEU A 15 -3.58 33.00 -7.77
C LEU A 15 -3.87 31.74 -8.58
N VAL A 16 -4.24 31.86 -9.86
CA VAL A 16 -4.43 30.71 -10.77
C VAL A 16 -3.12 29.96 -11.02
N LEU A 17 -1.99 30.67 -11.17
CA LEU A 17 -0.66 30.05 -11.24
C LEU A 17 -0.23 29.37 -9.94
N HIS A 18 -0.63 29.91 -8.77
CA HIS A 18 -0.40 29.25 -7.47
C HIS A 18 -1.28 28.01 -7.27
N HIS A 19 -2.53 28.04 -7.74
CA HIS A 19 -3.45 26.89 -7.73
C HIS A 19 -3.11 25.84 -8.81
N LEU A 20 -2.40 26.21 -9.87
CA LEU A 20 -1.81 25.28 -10.85
C LEU A 20 -0.50 24.64 -10.34
N TRP A 21 0.07 25.13 -9.23
CA TRP A 21 1.26 24.55 -8.61
C TRP A 21 0.95 23.42 -7.61
N SER A 22 -0.32 23.22 -7.24
CA SER A 22 -0.73 22.18 -6.31
C SER A 22 -1.08 20.87 -7.03
N CYS A 23 -0.09 20.26 -7.68
CA CYS A 23 -0.02 18.80 -7.78
C CYS A 23 1.38 18.36 -8.25
N LEU A 24 2.42 18.70 -7.47
CA LEU A 24 3.62 17.86 -7.48
C LEU A 24 3.19 16.53 -6.86
N CYS A 25 2.85 15.55 -7.70
CA CYS A 25 2.72 14.16 -7.27
C CYS A 25 4.12 13.71 -6.85
N SER A 26 4.46 13.94 -5.58
CA SER A 26 5.76 13.59 -5.02
C SER A 26 5.83 12.08 -4.88
N SER A 27 6.41 11.40 -5.87
CA SER A 27 6.93 10.05 -5.66
C SER A 27 8.22 10.13 -4.85
N PHE A 28 8.49 9.14 -4.01
CA PHE A 28 9.78 8.95 -3.35
C PHE A 28 10.43 7.66 -3.86
N ILE A 29 11.75 7.57 -3.72
CA ILE A 29 12.53 6.39 -4.10
C ILE A 29 12.87 5.64 -2.82
N LEU A 30 12.62 4.34 -2.82
CA LEU A 30 13.16 3.40 -1.86
C LEU A 30 14.28 2.63 -2.56
N ASP A 31 15.48 2.74 -2.03
CA ASP A 31 16.72 2.23 -2.62
C ASP A 31 17.06 0.78 -2.20
N GLY A 32 16.19 0.13 -1.43
CA GLY A 32 16.38 -1.22 -0.91
C GLY A 32 17.30 -1.33 0.31
N SER A 33 17.83 -0.21 0.84
CA SER A 33 18.64 -0.23 2.07
C SER A 33 17.82 -0.68 3.30
N PRO A 34 18.47 -1.16 4.39
CA PRO A 34 17.78 -1.53 5.63
C PRO A 34 16.95 -0.39 6.27
N THR A 35 17.29 0.86 5.95
CA THR A 35 16.56 2.06 6.38
C THR A 35 15.52 2.54 5.37
N SER A 36 15.47 1.96 4.17
CA SER A 36 14.51 2.29 3.12
C SER A 36 13.17 1.64 3.41
N PHE A 37 12.25 2.44 3.92
CA PHE A 37 10.83 2.13 3.98
C PHE A 37 10.05 3.44 4.09
N ALA A 38 8.76 3.39 3.76
CA ALA A 38 7.82 4.44 4.12
C ALA A 38 6.76 3.91 5.07
N GLN A 39 6.40 4.72 6.06
CA GLN A 39 5.36 4.40 7.03
C GLN A 39 4.18 5.34 6.85
N PHE A 40 2.99 4.76 6.78
CA PHE A 40 1.72 5.46 6.65
C PHE A 40 0.80 5.13 7.83
N PRO A 41 -0.25 5.94 8.08
CA PRO A 41 -1.27 5.63 9.07
C PRO A 41 -1.86 4.23 8.88
N ARG A 42 -2.36 3.69 9.99
CA ARG A 42 -3.01 2.37 10.06
C ARG A 42 -4.14 2.26 9.04
N TRP A 43 -4.20 1.16 8.30
CA TRP A 43 -5.31 0.90 7.40
C TRP A 43 -6.48 0.30 8.17
N LEU A 44 -7.63 0.97 8.12
CA LEU A 44 -8.88 0.50 8.69
C LEU A 44 -9.60 -0.40 7.67
N ALA A 45 -9.03 -1.58 7.41
CA ALA A 45 -9.55 -2.46 6.35
C ALA A 45 -10.95 -3.03 6.66
N GLY A 46 -11.35 -3.07 7.95
CA GLY A 46 -12.72 -3.27 8.44
C GLY A 46 -13.60 -4.21 7.60
N LEU A 47 -14.83 -3.79 7.34
CA LEU A 47 -15.73 -4.45 6.39
C LEU A 47 -15.59 -3.89 4.98
N ASN A 48 -15.30 -2.60 4.85
CA ASN A 48 -15.15 -1.93 3.57
C ASN A 48 -13.91 -1.04 3.63
N GLY A 49 -12.93 -1.33 2.78
CA GLY A 49 -11.66 -0.64 2.80
C GLY A 49 -10.96 -0.74 1.46
N THR A 50 -10.28 0.32 1.06
CA THR A 50 -9.41 0.29 -0.12
C THR A 50 -8.05 0.85 0.26
N LEU A 51 -7.02 0.16 -0.19
CA LEU A 51 -5.65 0.65 -0.17
C LEU A 51 -5.11 0.56 -1.59
N SER A 52 -4.53 1.66 -2.08
CA SER A 52 -3.96 1.71 -3.42
C SER A 52 -2.61 2.42 -3.42
N LEU A 53 -1.69 1.92 -4.23
CA LEU A 53 -0.40 2.54 -4.48
C LEU A 53 -0.06 2.47 -5.97
N LYS A 54 0.86 3.32 -6.39
CA LYS A 54 1.55 3.17 -7.68
C LYS A 54 3.02 2.88 -7.41
N PHE A 55 3.59 1.95 -8.17
CA PHE A 55 5.00 1.59 -8.06
C PHE A 55 5.64 1.48 -9.44
N ARG A 56 6.96 1.60 -9.47
CA ARG A 56 7.81 1.43 -10.63
C ARG A 56 9.12 0.85 -10.16
N THR A 57 9.54 -0.29 -10.72
CA THR A 57 10.77 -0.98 -10.31
C THR A 57 11.41 -1.73 -11.47
N ARG A 58 12.65 -2.16 -11.28
CA ARG A 58 13.37 -3.16 -12.09
C ARG A 58 13.57 -4.48 -11.36
N GLU A 59 13.31 -4.50 -10.06
CA GLU A 59 13.49 -5.67 -9.23
C GLU A 59 12.28 -6.61 -9.41
N PRO A 60 12.50 -7.88 -9.81
CA PRO A 60 11.41 -8.84 -10.01
C PRO A 60 10.87 -9.41 -8.69
N ASN A 61 11.59 -9.21 -7.58
CA ASN A 61 11.21 -9.69 -6.26
C ASN A 61 11.39 -8.57 -5.24
N GLY A 62 10.44 -8.41 -4.32
CA GLY A 62 10.57 -7.46 -3.23
C GLY A 62 9.26 -7.12 -2.53
N LEU A 63 9.34 -6.76 -1.26
CA LEU A 63 8.19 -6.36 -0.46
C LEU A 63 7.67 -5.01 -0.95
N LEU A 64 6.40 -4.95 -1.35
CA LEU A 64 5.75 -3.70 -1.71
C LEU A 64 4.99 -3.10 -0.52
N LEU A 65 4.29 -3.93 0.24
CA LEU A 65 3.44 -3.49 1.34
C LEU A 65 3.34 -4.54 2.44
N TYR A 66 3.33 -4.08 3.69
CA TYR A 66 2.96 -4.88 4.85
C TYR A 66 2.10 -4.09 5.83
N THR A 67 1.08 -4.73 6.40
CA THR A 67 0.31 -4.25 7.56
C THR A 67 -0.30 -5.45 8.30
N ASP A 68 -0.47 -5.33 9.61
CA ASP A 68 -1.11 -6.37 10.43
C ASP A 68 -1.98 -5.77 11.56
N ASP A 69 -2.58 -6.63 12.36
CA ASP A 69 -3.48 -6.32 13.48
C ASP A 69 -2.77 -5.92 14.79
N GLY A 70 -1.45 -5.66 14.75
CA GLY A 70 -0.63 -5.43 15.93
C GLY A 70 0.18 -6.65 16.37
N GLY A 71 0.43 -7.58 15.46
CA GLY A 71 1.33 -8.71 15.67
C GLY A 71 0.65 -10.01 16.10
N THR A 72 -0.68 -10.14 15.92
CA THR A 72 -1.44 -11.27 16.42
C THR A 72 -1.66 -12.32 15.33
N TYR A 73 -2.66 -12.13 14.46
CA TYR A 73 -3.05 -13.14 13.47
C TYR A 73 -3.30 -12.58 12.07
N ASP A 74 -3.89 -11.40 11.98
CA ASP A 74 -4.34 -10.85 10.71
C ASP A 74 -3.26 -10.01 10.05
N PHE A 75 -3.07 -10.19 8.74
CA PHE A 75 -2.10 -9.42 7.98
C PHE A 75 -2.49 -9.29 6.51
N PHE A 76 -1.93 -8.26 5.87
CA PHE A 76 -1.84 -8.13 4.43
C PHE A 76 -0.37 -7.91 4.05
N GLU A 77 0.15 -8.78 3.19
CA GLU A 77 1.47 -8.68 2.57
C GLU A 77 1.27 -8.61 1.05
N VAL A 78 1.85 -7.59 0.42
CA VAL A 78 2.00 -7.57 -1.04
C VAL A 78 3.47 -7.55 -1.38
N LYS A 79 3.88 -8.45 -2.26
CA LYS A 79 5.24 -8.50 -2.79
C LYS A 79 5.27 -8.85 -4.27
N LEU A 80 6.37 -8.51 -4.93
CA LEU A 80 6.68 -9.06 -6.24
C LEU A 80 7.32 -10.44 -6.07
N VAL A 81 6.89 -11.37 -6.92
CA VAL A 81 7.51 -12.69 -7.09
C VAL A 81 7.65 -12.93 -8.58
N GLU A 82 8.88 -12.98 -9.07
CA GLU A 82 9.20 -13.15 -10.49
C GLU A 82 8.45 -12.17 -11.41
N GLY A 83 8.27 -10.93 -10.94
CA GLY A 83 7.58 -9.86 -11.68
C GLY A 83 6.06 -9.90 -11.64
N ASN A 84 5.44 -10.80 -10.86
CA ASN A 84 4.00 -10.82 -10.61
C ASN A 84 3.72 -10.28 -9.20
N ALA A 85 2.65 -9.50 -9.01
CA ALA A 85 2.27 -9.06 -7.69
C ALA A 85 1.50 -10.17 -6.98
N ARG A 86 1.95 -10.55 -5.79
CA ARG A 86 1.34 -11.57 -4.93
C ARG A 86 0.83 -10.90 -3.67
N LEU A 87 -0.48 -10.96 -3.47
CA LEU A 87 -1.12 -10.62 -2.20
C LEU A 87 -1.25 -11.89 -1.36
N ARG A 88 -0.68 -11.89 -0.17
CA ARG A 88 -0.89 -12.90 0.87
C ARG A 88 -1.61 -12.24 2.04
N PHE A 89 -2.67 -12.85 2.54
CA PHE A 89 -3.41 -12.27 3.66
C PHE A 89 -3.98 -13.35 4.57
N ASN A 90 -4.23 -12.99 5.82
CA ASN A 90 -4.95 -13.78 6.82
C ASN A 90 -5.91 -12.85 7.56
N LEU A 91 -7.12 -13.34 7.87
CA LEU A 91 -8.19 -12.63 8.57
C LEU A 91 -8.82 -13.49 9.68
N GLY A 92 -8.10 -14.53 10.14
CA GLY A 92 -8.56 -15.50 11.14
C GLY A 92 -8.89 -16.88 10.57
N GLY A 93 -9.45 -16.94 9.35
CA GLY A 93 -9.80 -18.20 8.66
C GLY A 93 -8.64 -18.96 8.00
N GLY A 94 -7.40 -18.48 8.15
CA GLY A 94 -6.20 -19.04 7.53
C GLY A 94 -5.68 -18.22 6.35
N THR A 95 -4.48 -18.55 5.90
CA THR A 95 -3.79 -17.80 4.83
C THR A 95 -4.44 -18.03 3.47
N ALA A 96 -4.72 -16.94 2.76
CA ALA A 96 -5.10 -16.92 1.36
C ALA A 96 -4.07 -16.16 0.50
N ILE A 97 -4.01 -16.50 -0.80
CA ILE A 97 -3.09 -15.91 -1.76
C ILE A 97 -3.87 -15.53 -3.03
N LEU A 98 -3.61 -14.32 -3.54
CA LEU A 98 -4.01 -13.85 -4.86
C LEU A 98 -2.76 -13.42 -5.63
N SER A 99 -2.74 -13.57 -6.95
CA SER A 99 -1.61 -13.14 -7.78
C SER A 99 -2.12 -12.52 -9.08
N ALA A 100 -1.67 -11.31 -9.39
CA ALA A 100 -2.15 -10.53 -10.52
C ALA A 100 -0.99 -9.78 -11.20
N GLY A 101 -1.18 -9.47 -12.48
CA GLY A 101 -0.19 -8.80 -13.32
C GLY A 101 0.97 -9.69 -13.71
N LYS A 102 1.78 -9.20 -14.65
CA LYS A 102 2.96 -9.89 -15.18
C LYS A 102 4.01 -8.88 -15.61
N ASN A 103 5.29 -9.22 -15.44
CA ASN A 103 6.43 -8.38 -15.84
C ASN A 103 6.37 -6.96 -15.24
N LEU A 104 5.92 -6.83 -13.99
CA LEU A 104 5.71 -5.53 -13.31
C LEU A 104 7.02 -4.81 -12.90
N HIS A 105 8.15 -5.32 -13.38
CA HIS A 105 9.50 -4.80 -13.16
C HIS A 105 10.08 -4.20 -14.44
N ASP A 106 9.22 -3.70 -15.33
CA ASP A 106 9.57 -3.20 -16.66
C ASP A 106 9.97 -1.70 -16.66
N SER A 107 10.17 -1.10 -15.49
CA SER A 107 10.39 0.34 -15.30
C SER A 107 9.23 1.26 -15.71
N HIS A 108 8.00 0.75 -15.86
CA HIS A 108 6.80 1.58 -16.01
C HIS A 108 6.03 1.70 -14.69
N TRP A 109 5.13 2.67 -14.63
CA TRP A 109 4.25 2.85 -13.48
C TRP A 109 3.09 1.85 -13.55
N HIS A 110 2.97 1.03 -12.52
CA HIS A 110 1.84 0.12 -12.32
C HIS A 110 0.99 0.60 -11.16
N THR A 111 -0.32 0.38 -11.25
CA THR A 111 -1.26 0.64 -10.15
C THR A 111 -1.63 -0.65 -9.46
N LEU A 112 -1.45 -0.71 -8.15
CA LEU A 112 -1.88 -1.82 -7.31
C LEU A 112 -2.95 -1.35 -6.33
N LYS A 113 -4.03 -2.12 -6.23
CA LYS A 113 -5.16 -1.83 -5.35
C LYS A 113 -5.64 -3.09 -4.65
N ILE A 114 -5.80 -3.01 -3.33
CA ILE A 114 -6.49 -3.99 -2.52
C ILE A 114 -7.83 -3.37 -2.12
N THR A 115 -8.92 -4.09 -2.37
CA THR A 115 -10.27 -3.70 -1.93
C THR A 115 -10.88 -4.81 -1.10
N ARG A 116 -11.45 -4.44 0.04
CA ARG A 116 -12.27 -5.30 0.89
C ARG A 116 -13.73 -4.88 0.75
N ASN A 117 -14.59 -5.85 0.47
CA ASN A 117 -16.05 -5.72 0.45
C ASN A 117 -16.64 -6.87 1.27
N ALA A 118 -16.91 -6.63 2.55
CA ALA A 118 -17.29 -7.62 3.54
C ALA A 118 -16.33 -8.84 3.53
N GLU A 119 -16.78 -10.02 3.11
CA GLU A 119 -15.97 -11.24 3.05
C GLU A 119 -15.03 -11.31 1.81
N GLU A 120 -15.26 -10.47 0.79
CA GLU A 120 -14.49 -10.47 -0.45
C GLU A 120 -13.23 -9.60 -0.36
N THR A 121 -12.07 -10.20 -0.62
CA THR A 121 -10.81 -9.49 -0.87
C THR A 121 -10.52 -9.48 -2.36
N ILE A 122 -10.24 -8.30 -2.92
CA ILE A 122 -9.95 -8.08 -4.34
C ILE A 122 -8.54 -7.50 -4.46
N LEU A 123 -7.71 -8.12 -5.27
CA LEU A 123 -6.45 -7.57 -5.77
C LEU A 123 -6.68 -7.08 -7.21
N THR A 124 -6.33 -5.83 -7.48
CA THR A 124 -6.31 -5.26 -8.82
C THR A 124 -4.92 -4.74 -9.13
N VAL A 125 -4.34 -5.18 -10.24
CA VAL A 125 -3.06 -4.71 -10.75
C VAL A 125 -3.26 -4.27 -12.19
N ASP A 126 -3.18 -2.97 -12.42
CA ASP A 126 -3.60 -2.32 -13.66
C ASP A 126 -5.02 -2.75 -14.06
N SER A 127 -5.17 -3.60 -15.08
CA SER A 127 -6.45 -4.15 -15.53
C SER A 127 -6.73 -5.59 -15.07
N ASP A 128 -5.76 -6.27 -14.45
CA ASP A 128 -5.90 -7.65 -13.96
C ASP A 128 -6.56 -7.65 -12.57
N VAL A 129 -7.64 -8.40 -12.41
CA VAL A 129 -8.49 -8.42 -11.21
C VAL A 129 -8.62 -9.85 -10.71
N GLN A 130 -8.22 -10.07 -9.46
CA GLN A 130 -8.30 -11.35 -8.77
C GLN A 130 -9.08 -11.19 -7.47
N LYS A 131 -9.89 -12.18 -7.11
CA LYS A 131 -10.80 -12.08 -5.97
C LYS A 131 -10.81 -13.35 -5.14
N ARG A 132 -11.02 -13.21 -3.84
CA ARG A 132 -11.17 -14.33 -2.90
C ARG A 132 -12.23 -14.01 -1.85
N LEU A 133 -13.16 -14.94 -1.65
CA LEU A 133 -14.06 -14.93 -0.51
C LEU A 133 -13.36 -15.56 0.70
N THR A 134 -13.45 -14.89 1.85
CA THR A 134 -13.00 -15.41 3.14
C THR A 134 -14.19 -16.06 3.82
N ALA A 135 -14.12 -17.37 4.06
CA ALA A 135 -15.21 -18.12 4.66
C ALA A 135 -15.15 -18.04 6.20
N GLY A 136 -16.32 -18.09 6.84
CA GLY A 136 -16.44 -18.15 8.30
C GLY A 136 -16.72 -16.79 8.95
N PRO A 137 -16.84 -16.76 10.29
CA PRO A 137 -17.16 -15.53 11.04
C PRO A 137 -15.98 -14.56 11.16
N ASP A 138 -14.75 -15.05 10.96
CA ASP A 138 -13.52 -14.29 11.10
C ASP A 138 -13.05 -13.80 9.72
N TYR A 139 -13.62 -12.66 9.32
CA TYR A 139 -13.28 -11.92 8.10
C TYR A 139 -12.98 -10.44 8.39
N LEU A 140 -13.01 -10.04 9.65
CA LEU A 140 -12.64 -8.70 10.07
C LEU A 140 -11.11 -8.61 10.17
N PHE A 141 -10.54 -7.52 9.67
CA PHE A 141 -9.12 -7.25 9.84
C PHE A 141 -8.87 -6.48 11.13
N GLY A 142 -8.43 -7.17 12.18
CA GLY A 142 -8.01 -6.59 13.45
C GLY A 142 -8.99 -5.55 14.03
N ASN A 143 -8.45 -4.53 14.68
CA ASN A 143 -9.18 -3.39 15.23
C ASN A 143 -8.41 -2.09 15.00
N ALA A 144 -9.14 -0.98 14.76
CA ALA A 144 -8.58 0.36 14.60
C ALA A 144 -7.59 0.78 15.71
N THR A 145 -7.76 0.25 16.93
CA THR A 145 -6.91 0.54 18.08
C THR A 145 -5.63 -0.28 18.13
N THR A 146 -5.61 -1.48 17.52
CA THR A 146 -4.47 -2.42 17.62
C THR A 146 -3.67 -2.51 16.34
N ASN A 147 -4.28 -2.25 15.18
CA ASN A 147 -3.64 -2.40 13.87
C ASN A 147 -2.27 -1.69 13.82
N SER A 148 -1.30 -2.32 13.18
CA SER A 148 -0.01 -1.70 12.91
C SER A 148 -0.14 -0.62 11.82
N ALA A 149 0.90 0.21 11.72
CA ALA A 149 1.06 1.11 10.60
C ALA A 149 1.18 0.34 9.28
N VAL A 150 0.87 1.01 8.16
CA VAL A 150 1.16 0.47 6.83
C VAL A 150 2.61 0.78 6.48
N PHE A 151 3.37 -0.24 6.12
CA PHE A 151 4.75 -0.12 5.68
C PHE A 151 4.87 -0.41 4.19
N ILE A 152 5.68 0.37 3.48
CA ILE A 152 5.92 0.27 2.04
C ILE A 152 7.41 0.06 1.77
N GLY A 153 7.74 -0.91 0.90
CA GLY A 153 9.10 -1.21 0.43
C GLY A 153 10.03 -1.89 1.43
N GLY A 154 9.61 -2.07 2.69
CA GLY A 154 10.43 -2.67 3.73
C GLY A 154 9.80 -2.53 5.11
N LEU A 155 10.37 -3.23 6.08
CA LEU A 155 10.01 -3.08 7.50
C LEU A 155 11.13 -2.36 8.27
N PRO A 156 10.80 -1.59 9.31
CA PRO A 156 11.81 -1.01 10.19
C PRO A 156 12.77 -2.06 10.75
N GLU A 157 14.08 -1.76 10.74
CA GLU A 157 15.13 -2.70 11.14
C GLU A 157 14.97 -3.22 12.57
N TRP A 158 14.39 -2.42 13.47
CA TRP A 158 14.16 -2.81 14.86
C TRP A 158 13.22 -4.03 15.02
N TYR A 159 12.40 -4.37 14.01
CA TYR A 159 11.64 -5.62 14.01
C TYR A 159 12.55 -6.86 14.01
N GLY A 160 13.78 -6.77 13.53
CA GLY A 160 14.72 -7.90 13.46
C GLY A 160 15.01 -8.53 14.83
N SER A 161 14.94 -7.75 15.92
CA SER A 161 15.07 -8.25 17.30
C SER A 161 13.74 -8.55 17.98
N LYS A 162 12.62 -8.25 17.30
CA LYS A 162 11.24 -8.31 17.85
C LYS A 162 10.25 -8.88 16.83
N LEU A 163 10.64 -9.97 16.16
CA LEU A 163 9.83 -10.59 15.11
C LEU A 163 8.44 -11.04 15.60
N SER A 164 8.30 -11.34 16.89
CA SER A 164 7.01 -11.67 17.52
C SER A 164 6.01 -10.51 17.56
N LEU A 165 6.41 -9.30 17.16
CA LEU A 165 5.50 -8.17 16.98
C LEU A 165 4.87 -8.14 15.58
N LEU A 166 5.21 -9.08 14.70
CA LEU A 166 4.63 -9.22 13.37
C LEU A 166 3.71 -10.44 13.35
N ALA A 167 2.50 -10.28 12.80
CA ALA A 167 1.61 -11.41 12.56
C ALA A 167 2.19 -12.37 11.50
N LEU A 168 3.04 -11.86 10.60
CA LEU A 168 3.83 -12.64 9.65
C LEU A 168 5.33 -12.31 9.77
N PRO A 169 6.09 -12.97 10.65
CA PRO A 169 7.51 -12.73 10.84
C PRO A 169 8.38 -12.86 9.58
N SER A 170 7.97 -13.71 8.62
CA SER A 170 8.73 -13.92 7.37
C SER A 170 8.79 -12.67 6.49
N ALA A 171 7.82 -11.76 6.61
CA ALA A 171 7.78 -10.51 5.83
C ALA A 171 9.02 -9.64 6.06
N PHE A 172 9.66 -9.73 7.23
CA PHE A 172 10.89 -8.99 7.55
C PHE A 172 12.09 -9.40 6.67
N PHE A 173 12.09 -10.64 6.18
CA PHE A 173 13.18 -11.21 5.40
C PHE A 173 12.95 -11.15 3.88
N GLU A 174 11.82 -10.56 3.45
CA GLU A 174 11.59 -10.33 2.03
C GLU A 174 12.64 -9.36 1.46
N PRO A 175 13.05 -9.51 0.19
CA PRO A 175 13.90 -8.53 -0.47
C PRO A 175 13.28 -7.14 -0.41
N ARG A 176 14.13 -6.11 -0.31
CA ARG A 176 13.75 -4.70 -0.27
C ARG A 176 13.98 -4.04 -1.62
#